data_AF-A0A3B0VAM4-F1
#
_entry.id   AF-A0A3B0VAM4-F1
#
_cell.length_a   1.000
_cell.length_b   1.000
_cell.length_c   1.000
_cell.angle_alpha   90.00
_cell.angle_beta   90.00
_cell.angle_gamma   90.00
#
_symmetry.space_group_name_H-M   'P 1'
#
loop_
_entity.id
_entity.type
_entity.pdbx_description
1 polymer ?
#
loop_
_entity_poly.entity_id
_entity_poly.type
_entity_poly.pdbx_seq_one_letter_code
_entity_poly.pdbx_strand_id
1 'polypeptide(L)'
;TPNFTNGLDKFIIRDGDNYTSSGALTIDALTLGQGVGGGALTLGSTLDLDDNLLLDVNSTLTAGANQINIAGNWTENTGASLSSSGTVVFDAPLVQTISAAATFNNLTFSGGGVVSTGGDVRVNGNWLITNNTNFSTGNLHTLFGDLTVDDGSVYNATAGRLSLRGSSAQALDIGTNATFDEVFFQPGAAVTFTIIGDYVANDRTLVYPDATLNGAGNHTIQEFTQNGTVNFTGSITLTGSRTYDNDDNVFGLGTADIIIDGNVYFSNNAAPDAISIGGNLTVQSGLLVIDEGSVTGTGGATFQINDGRTVYLRGADNFPTGFGTVDFQGVTSRANYDLRANQTIRGGISYARLALGAVAGTDTGSYIKTADGSLDINGYLDLNNGVTLDLTTFDHTLGGYLYNVTNSTITQSSGSFTLDGVGNATQTIQANGTGDYFFKTFSIINTAPTAVRTINIDEDIYAEDFVVTNTGGSATNYLIVDIDDYEVLVGGFPPPFTISIGANVHLRTSGSSEFNSMMANFVGTFDPLSTIRFDGGVQSIPGVTYGNVEIRGNGNKNATAGFNVVGNFSRIAETPVFVD
;
A
#
# COMPACT_ATOMS: atom_id res chain seq x y z
N THR A 1 44.34 -56.34 -1.77
CA THR A 1 43.75 -55.00 -1.72
C THR A 1 43.24 -54.67 -3.11
N PRO A 2 41.92 -54.49 -3.31
CA PRO A 2 41.41 -53.95 -4.56
C PRO A 2 41.97 -52.52 -4.75
N ASN A 3 42.28 -52.13 -5.99
CA ASN A 3 42.82 -50.82 -6.32
C ASN A 3 41.69 -49.88 -6.76
N PHE A 4 41.12 -49.13 -5.82
CA PHE A 4 39.96 -48.23 -6.03
C PHE A 4 40.39 -46.82 -6.47
N THR A 5 41.16 -46.73 -7.56
CA THR A 5 41.73 -45.44 -8.02
C THR A 5 41.45 -45.15 -9.50
N ASN A 6 40.60 -45.95 -10.16
CA ASN A 6 40.38 -45.86 -11.61
C ASN A 6 39.06 -45.16 -11.99
N GLY A 7 38.16 -44.87 -11.03
CA GLY A 7 36.84 -44.26 -11.28
C GLY A 7 35.82 -45.19 -11.97
N LEU A 8 36.16 -46.44 -12.27
CA LEU A 8 35.31 -47.34 -13.06
C LEU A 8 34.59 -48.41 -12.23
N ASP A 9 35.04 -48.62 -10.99
CA ASP A 9 34.56 -49.72 -10.16
C ASP A 9 33.35 -49.29 -9.32
N LYS A 10 32.27 -50.10 -9.33
CA LYS A 10 31.16 -49.95 -8.37
C LYS A 10 31.50 -50.67 -7.08
N PHE A 11 31.42 -49.97 -5.95
CA PHE A 11 31.71 -50.54 -4.65
C PHE A 11 30.44 -50.69 -3.81
N ILE A 12 30.20 -51.92 -3.33
CA ILE A 12 29.04 -52.27 -2.50
C ILE A 12 29.55 -52.84 -1.19
N ILE A 13 29.24 -52.17 -0.09
CA ILE A 13 29.45 -52.66 1.28
C ILE A 13 28.17 -53.34 1.72
N ARG A 14 28.25 -54.63 2.05
CA ARG A 14 27.09 -55.43 2.45
C ARG A 14 26.74 -55.20 3.92
N ASP A 15 25.56 -55.67 4.30
CA ASP A 15 25.08 -55.67 5.68
C ASP A 15 26.08 -56.29 6.66
N GLY A 16 26.33 -55.61 7.79
CA GLY A 16 27.21 -56.03 8.87
C GLY A 16 28.70 -55.78 8.62
N ASP A 17 29.10 -55.40 7.41
CA ASP A 17 30.49 -55.13 7.09
C ASP A 17 30.91 -53.72 7.51
N ASN A 18 32.13 -53.61 8.04
CA ASN A 18 32.76 -52.36 8.43
C ASN A 18 34.10 -52.21 7.72
N TYR A 19 34.27 -51.16 6.93
CA TYR A 19 35.51 -50.88 6.21
C TYR A 19 36.13 -49.55 6.65
N THR A 20 37.46 -49.48 6.61
CA THR A 20 38.21 -48.23 6.75
C THR A 20 39.13 -48.11 5.55
N SER A 21 39.01 -47.03 4.78
CA SER A 21 39.96 -46.77 3.69
C SER A 21 41.26 -46.23 4.27
N SER A 22 42.40 -46.65 3.72
CA SER A 22 43.73 -46.16 4.13
C SER A 22 44.22 -44.98 3.29
N GLY A 23 43.45 -44.55 2.29
CA GLY A 23 43.79 -43.51 1.33
C GLY A 23 42.56 -43.06 0.54
N ALA A 24 42.79 -42.23 -0.48
CA ALA A 24 41.71 -41.71 -1.33
C ALA A 24 41.01 -42.86 -2.08
N LEU A 25 39.70 -42.72 -2.25
CA LEU A 25 38.88 -43.62 -3.05
C LEU A 25 38.36 -42.85 -4.26
N THR A 26 38.64 -43.34 -5.45
CA THR A 26 38.08 -42.83 -6.72
C THR A 26 37.41 -44.00 -7.44
N ILE A 27 36.08 -44.03 -7.38
CA ILE A 27 35.24 -45.14 -7.81
C ILE A 27 34.03 -44.63 -8.60
N ASP A 28 33.34 -45.51 -9.32
CA ASP A 28 32.17 -45.13 -10.14
C ASP A 28 30.97 -44.83 -9.23
N ALA A 29 30.47 -45.84 -8.51
CA ALA A 29 29.34 -45.70 -7.60
C ALA A 29 29.63 -46.35 -6.25
N LEU A 30 28.96 -45.86 -5.19
CA LEU A 30 29.07 -46.42 -3.85
C LEU A 30 27.69 -46.74 -3.28
N THR A 31 27.51 -47.97 -2.81
CA THR A 31 26.34 -48.39 -2.03
C THR A 31 26.78 -48.94 -0.68
N LEU A 32 26.30 -48.33 0.42
CA LEU A 32 26.52 -48.84 1.78
C LEU A 32 25.25 -49.51 2.32
N GLY A 33 25.39 -50.74 2.82
CA GLY A 33 24.35 -51.42 3.59
C GLY A 33 23.25 -52.05 2.73
N GLN A 34 23.60 -52.70 1.62
CA GLN A 34 22.63 -53.39 0.76
C GLN A 34 21.86 -54.49 1.56
N GLY A 35 20.70 -54.12 2.14
CA GLY A 35 19.85 -54.97 2.99
C GLY A 35 19.22 -54.22 4.19
N VAL A 36 19.00 -54.89 5.33
CA VAL A 36 18.36 -54.30 6.54
C VAL A 36 19.30 -54.18 7.75
N GLY A 37 20.48 -54.79 7.66
CA GLY A 37 21.47 -54.88 8.74
C GLY A 37 22.42 -53.67 8.83
N GLY A 38 22.42 -52.79 7.83
CA GLY A 38 23.30 -51.62 7.75
C GLY A 38 24.74 -51.99 7.38
N GLY A 39 25.51 -51.05 6.83
CA GLY A 39 26.94 -51.21 6.53
C GLY A 39 27.71 -49.93 6.85
N ALA A 40 29.01 -50.03 7.17
CA ALA A 40 29.80 -48.87 7.56
C ALA A 40 31.08 -48.68 6.75
N LEU A 41 31.35 -47.43 6.38
CA LEU A 41 32.62 -47.00 5.80
C LEU A 41 33.20 -45.84 6.61
N THR A 42 34.46 -45.97 7.02
CA THR A 42 35.26 -44.86 7.54
C THR A 42 36.28 -44.43 6.50
N LEU A 43 36.25 -43.17 6.09
CA LEU A 43 37.20 -42.64 5.12
C LEU A 43 38.52 -42.26 5.79
N GLY A 44 39.64 -42.74 5.25
CA GLY A 44 40.98 -42.27 5.61
C GLY A 44 41.46 -41.07 4.80
N SER A 45 40.77 -40.71 3.71
CA SER A 45 41.06 -39.56 2.84
C SER A 45 39.83 -39.21 1.98
N THR A 46 39.99 -38.45 0.90
CA THR A 46 38.90 -38.03 0.02
C THR A 46 38.17 -39.22 -0.62
N LEU A 47 36.86 -39.07 -0.82
CA LEU A 47 36.03 -39.96 -1.63
C LEU A 47 35.59 -39.20 -2.88
N ASP A 48 35.74 -39.83 -4.04
CA ASP A 48 35.42 -39.28 -5.34
C ASP A 48 34.59 -40.31 -6.13
N LEU A 49 33.39 -39.90 -6.55
CA LEU A 49 32.38 -40.75 -7.17
C LEU A 49 31.97 -40.20 -8.54
N ASP A 50 32.18 -40.96 -9.60
CA ASP A 50 31.76 -40.59 -10.97
C ASP A 50 30.23 -40.78 -11.21
N ASP A 51 29.54 -41.49 -10.32
CA ASP A 51 28.11 -41.81 -10.34
C ASP A 51 27.50 -41.68 -8.91
N ASN A 52 26.43 -42.40 -8.60
CA ASN A 52 25.61 -42.20 -7.40
C ASN A 52 26.27 -42.68 -6.09
N LEU A 53 25.96 -41.98 -5.00
CA LEU A 53 26.10 -42.45 -3.63
C LEU A 53 24.75 -42.88 -3.06
N LEU A 54 24.67 -44.13 -2.60
CA LEU A 54 23.54 -44.67 -1.85
C LEU A 54 23.98 -45.08 -0.44
N LEU A 55 23.49 -44.37 0.56
CA LEU A 55 23.50 -44.79 1.95
C LEU A 55 22.17 -45.49 2.24
N ASP A 56 22.17 -46.82 2.21
CA ASP A 56 20.97 -47.64 2.42
C ASP A 56 20.61 -47.73 3.91
N VAL A 57 19.51 -48.39 4.24
CA VAL A 57 18.91 -48.44 5.58
C VAL A 57 19.93 -48.80 6.66
N ASN A 58 19.97 -47.99 7.73
CA ASN A 58 20.89 -48.15 8.88
C ASN A 58 22.40 -48.15 8.53
N SER A 59 22.80 -47.65 7.36
CA SER A 59 24.22 -47.51 7.01
C SER A 59 24.88 -46.28 7.65
N THR A 60 26.21 -46.29 7.75
CA THR A 60 26.97 -45.16 8.31
C THR A 60 28.21 -44.86 7.48
N LEU A 61 28.28 -43.64 6.95
CA LEU A 61 29.49 -43.09 6.32
C LEU A 61 30.18 -42.14 7.31
N THR A 62 31.35 -42.52 7.81
CA THR A 62 32.19 -41.66 8.65
C THR A 62 33.28 -41.03 7.79
N ALA A 63 33.05 -39.81 7.34
CA ALA A 63 33.97 -39.08 6.48
C ALA A 63 35.03 -38.29 7.26
N GLY A 64 34.75 -37.93 8.52
CA GLY A 64 35.63 -37.02 9.27
C GLY A 64 35.78 -35.69 8.55
N ALA A 65 36.99 -35.12 8.50
CA ALA A 65 37.27 -33.87 7.80
C ALA A 65 37.47 -34.03 6.27
N ASN A 66 37.30 -35.24 5.73
CA ASN A 66 37.57 -35.51 4.32
C ASN A 66 36.44 -34.96 3.42
N GLN A 67 36.83 -34.56 2.20
CA GLN A 67 35.90 -34.16 1.15
C GLN A 67 35.27 -35.40 0.48
N ILE A 68 33.99 -35.28 0.11
CA ILE A 68 33.28 -36.24 -0.74
C ILE A 68 32.87 -35.50 -2.02
N ASN A 69 33.39 -35.91 -3.16
CA ASN A 69 33.01 -35.42 -4.49
C ASN A 69 32.06 -36.41 -5.15
N ILE A 70 31.02 -35.90 -5.81
CA ILE A 70 29.93 -36.70 -6.35
C ILE A 70 29.50 -36.10 -7.68
N ALA A 71 29.64 -36.88 -8.74
CA ALA A 71 29.14 -36.57 -10.07
C ALA A 71 27.71 -37.07 -10.30
N GLY A 72 27.24 -38.06 -9.53
CA GLY A 72 25.87 -38.58 -9.58
C GLY A 72 24.92 -38.00 -8.52
N ASN A 73 23.92 -38.80 -8.12
CA ASN A 73 22.93 -38.44 -7.10
C ASN A 73 23.36 -38.87 -5.69
N TRP A 74 22.82 -38.21 -4.67
CA TRP A 74 22.95 -38.57 -3.27
C TRP A 74 21.62 -39.15 -2.75
N THR A 75 21.65 -40.35 -2.20
CA THR A 75 20.50 -40.98 -1.56
C THR A 75 20.84 -41.41 -0.14
N GLU A 76 20.07 -40.92 0.83
CA GLU A 76 20.07 -41.37 2.23
C GLU A 76 18.73 -42.03 2.56
N ASN A 77 18.74 -43.33 2.83
CA ASN A 77 17.55 -44.06 3.27
C ASN A 77 17.38 -43.99 4.80
N THR A 78 16.20 -44.38 5.28
CA THR A 78 15.85 -44.33 6.71
C THR A 78 16.92 -44.95 7.61
N GLY A 79 17.36 -44.19 8.62
CA GLY A 79 18.36 -44.64 9.59
C GLY A 79 19.80 -44.61 9.08
N ALA A 80 20.02 -44.28 7.80
CA ALA A 80 21.35 -43.97 7.30
C ALA A 80 21.90 -42.70 7.95
N SER A 81 23.23 -42.58 8.05
CA SER A 81 23.86 -41.39 8.61
C SER A 81 25.20 -41.06 7.96
N LEU A 82 25.44 -39.77 7.77
CA LEU A 82 26.74 -39.19 7.47
C LEU A 82 27.32 -38.56 8.74
N SER A 83 28.50 -39.01 9.16
CA SER A 83 29.31 -38.37 10.20
C SER A 83 30.50 -37.67 9.53
N SER A 84 30.38 -36.36 9.31
CA SER A 84 31.36 -35.56 8.60
C SER A 84 31.57 -34.21 9.30
N SER A 85 32.80 -33.73 9.27
CA SER A 85 33.18 -32.33 9.50
C SER A 85 33.79 -31.70 8.23
N GLY A 86 33.81 -32.42 7.11
CA GLY A 86 34.31 -32.00 5.81
C GLY A 86 33.22 -31.38 4.93
N THR A 87 33.44 -31.41 3.61
CA THR A 87 32.55 -30.85 2.60
C THR A 87 32.07 -31.94 1.65
N VAL A 88 30.76 -31.95 1.36
CA VAL A 88 30.20 -32.71 0.23
C VAL A 88 30.08 -31.78 -0.97
N VAL A 89 30.63 -32.21 -2.10
CA VAL A 89 30.68 -31.44 -3.35
C VAL A 89 29.93 -32.21 -4.43
N PHE A 90 28.94 -31.55 -5.04
CA PHE A 90 28.32 -31.99 -6.29
C PHE A 90 29.06 -31.26 -7.42
N ASP A 91 29.81 -31.99 -8.24
CA ASP A 91 30.84 -31.44 -9.13
C ASP A 91 30.65 -31.79 -10.62
N ALA A 92 29.52 -32.38 -11.00
CA ALA A 92 29.24 -32.72 -12.40
C ALA A 92 28.33 -31.70 -13.11
N PRO A 93 28.52 -31.47 -14.42
CA PRO A 93 27.66 -30.65 -15.25
C PRO A 93 26.38 -31.40 -15.67
N LEU A 94 25.83 -32.22 -14.76
CA LEU A 94 24.67 -33.08 -14.98
C LEU A 94 23.51 -32.64 -14.08
N VAL A 95 22.35 -33.29 -14.25
CA VAL A 95 21.27 -33.17 -13.28
C VAL A 95 21.60 -34.08 -12.10
N GLN A 96 21.73 -33.48 -10.92
CA GLN A 96 22.00 -34.18 -9.66
C GLN A 96 20.87 -33.95 -8.67
N THR A 97 20.59 -34.95 -7.85
CA THR A 97 19.50 -34.91 -6.87
C THR A 97 19.98 -35.41 -5.52
N ILE A 98 19.63 -34.71 -4.46
CA ILE A 98 19.63 -35.24 -3.09
C ILE A 98 18.24 -35.82 -2.85
N SER A 99 18.07 -37.14 -3.01
CA SER A 99 16.74 -37.74 -3.24
C SER A 99 15.83 -37.81 -2.01
N ALA A 100 16.38 -37.61 -0.82
CA ALA A 100 15.68 -37.69 0.46
C ALA A 100 16.26 -36.66 1.43
N ALA A 101 15.74 -36.61 2.66
CA ALA A 101 16.29 -35.72 3.67
C ALA A 101 17.75 -36.09 3.99
N ALA A 102 18.64 -35.10 4.08
CA ALA A 102 20.06 -35.31 4.30
C ALA A 102 20.68 -34.21 5.19
N THR A 103 21.73 -34.56 5.93
CA THR A 103 22.48 -33.62 6.76
C THR A 103 23.94 -33.55 6.32
N PHE A 104 24.39 -32.35 5.98
CA PHE A 104 25.77 -32.07 5.61
C PHE A 104 26.44 -31.17 6.65
N ASN A 105 27.77 -31.31 6.76
CA ASN A 105 28.55 -30.32 7.49
C ASN A 105 28.75 -29.08 6.62
N ASN A 106 29.49 -29.19 5.52
CA ASN A 106 29.48 -28.17 4.46
C ASN A 106 28.97 -28.77 3.16
N LEU A 107 28.35 -27.94 2.33
CA LEU A 107 27.76 -28.34 1.05
C LEU A 107 28.25 -27.42 -0.06
N THR A 108 28.64 -27.98 -1.20
CA THR A 108 29.04 -27.21 -2.37
C THR A 108 28.42 -27.79 -3.63
N PHE A 109 27.82 -26.93 -4.45
CA PHE A 109 27.41 -27.26 -5.81
C PHE A 109 28.30 -26.49 -6.77
N SER A 110 29.12 -27.20 -7.54
CA SER A 110 30.18 -26.61 -8.37
C SER A 110 30.30 -27.27 -9.75
N GLY A 111 29.36 -28.13 -10.12
CA GLY A 111 29.42 -28.86 -11.39
C GLY A 111 28.96 -28.07 -12.61
N GLY A 112 28.23 -26.97 -12.43
CA GLY A 112 27.63 -26.19 -13.54
C GLY A 112 26.39 -26.83 -14.16
N GLY A 113 25.85 -27.87 -13.52
CA GLY A 113 24.61 -28.54 -13.88
C GLY A 113 23.39 -28.01 -13.11
N VAL A 114 22.39 -28.87 -12.95
CA VAL A 114 21.20 -28.59 -12.14
C VAL A 114 21.23 -29.47 -10.91
N VAL A 115 21.11 -28.89 -9.72
CA VAL A 115 20.98 -29.64 -8.47
C VAL A 115 19.58 -29.43 -7.90
N SER A 116 18.94 -30.51 -7.46
CA SER A 116 17.64 -30.46 -6.81
C SER A 116 17.58 -31.30 -5.54
N THR A 117 16.58 -31.05 -4.70
CA THR A 117 16.33 -31.85 -3.49
C THR A 117 14.96 -32.54 -3.59
N GLY A 118 14.91 -33.80 -3.18
CA GLY A 118 13.67 -34.57 -2.98
C GLY A 118 13.18 -34.55 -1.53
N GLY A 119 13.95 -33.97 -0.61
CA GLY A 119 13.59 -33.79 0.80
C GLY A 119 14.40 -32.69 1.47
N ASP A 120 14.20 -32.55 2.77
CA ASP A 120 14.79 -31.46 3.55
C ASP A 120 16.31 -31.61 3.70
N VAL A 121 17.04 -30.52 3.45
CA VAL A 121 18.50 -30.47 3.59
C VAL A 121 18.88 -29.63 4.81
N ARG A 122 19.72 -30.19 5.67
CA ARG A 122 20.33 -29.50 6.79
C ARG A 122 21.82 -29.31 6.53
N VAL A 123 22.32 -28.09 6.65
CA VAL A 123 23.75 -27.76 6.52
C VAL A 123 24.24 -27.12 7.82
N ASN A 124 25.15 -27.79 8.53
CA ASN A 124 25.65 -27.31 9.83
C ASN A 124 26.72 -26.21 9.72
N GLY A 125 27.38 -26.10 8.56
CA GLY A 125 28.37 -25.10 8.21
C GLY A 125 27.91 -24.34 6.96
N ASN A 126 28.81 -24.15 5.99
CA ASN A 126 28.56 -23.28 4.84
C ASN A 126 27.96 -24.03 3.65
N TRP A 127 27.16 -23.31 2.86
CA TRP A 127 26.60 -23.75 1.59
C TRP A 127 27.05 -22.82 0.46
N LEU A 128 27.80 -23.36 -0.51
CA LEU A 128 28.27 -22.65 -1.70
C LEU A 128 27.59 -23.18 -2.97
N ILE A 129 27.11 -22.27 -3.81
CA ILE A 129 26.62 -22.56 -5.16
C ILE A 129 27.46 -21.74 -6.14
N THR A 130 28.21 -22.43 -7.00
CA THR A 130 29.22 -21.82 -7.87
C THR A 130 29.26 -22.46 -9.25
N ASN A 131 30.14 -21.95 -10.12
CA ASN A 131 30.43 -22.48 -11.45
C ASN A 131 29.19 -22.58 -12.37
N ASN A 132 28.32 -21.58 -12.34
CA ASN A 132 27.06 -21.55 -13.10
C ASN A 132 26.09 -22.70 -12.76
N THR A 133 26.15 -23.21 -11.52
CA THR A 133 25.24 -24.26 -11.08
C THR A 133 23.86 -23.65 -10.80
N ASN A 134 22.80 -24.34 -11.25
CA ASN A 134 21.42 -23.97 -10.93
C ASN A 134 20.87 -24.90 -9.84
N PHE A 135 20.59 -24.36 -8.67
CA PHE A 135 19.92 -25.08 -7.59
C PHE A 135 18.43 -24.76 -7.58
N SER A 136 17.59 -25.80 -7.64
CA SER A 136 16.14 -25.66 -7.55
C SER A 136 15.56 -26.52 -6.42
N THR A 137 14.68 -25.92 -5.62
CA THR A 137 14.05 -26.63 -4.49
C THR A 137 12.60 -26.21 -4.27
N GLY A 138 11.84 -27.09 -3.64
CA GLY A 138 10.52 -26.83 -3.06
C GLY A 138 10.40 -27.30 -1.60
N ASN A 139 11.54 -27.63 -0.97
CA ASN A 139 11.60 -28.28 0.34
C ASN A 139 12.02 -27.30 1.45
N LEU A 140 11.99 -27.77 2.70
CA LEU A 140 12.49 -27.00 3.84
C LEU A 140 13.99 -27.25 4.00
N HIS A 141 14.76 -26.19 4.16
CA HIS A 141 16.20 -26.25 4.37
C HIS A 141 16.57 -25.51 5.67
N THR A 142 17.54 -26.05 6.40
CA THR A 142 18.08 -25.39 7.59
C THR A 142 19.58 -25.18 7.46
N LEU A 143 20.04 -23.95 7.69
CA LEU A 143 21.44 -23.55 7.53
C LEU A 143 21.98 -22.90 8.81
N PHE A 144 23.15 -23.37 9.25
CA PHE A 144 23.84 -22.88 10.46
C PHE A 144 25.12 -22.08 10.17
N GLY A 145 25.66 -22.14 8.95
CA GLY A 145 26.71 -21.23 8.46
C GLY A 145 26.21 -20.27 7.38
N ASP A 146 27.10 -19.88 6.48
CA ASP A 146 26.82 -18.91 5.41
C ASP A 146 26.23 -19.57 4.15
N LEU A 147 25.41 -18.83 3.41
CA LEU A 147 25.00 -19.17 2.04
C LEU A 147 25.71 -18.23 1.07
N THR A 148 26.39 -18.80 0.08
CA THR A 148 27.03 -18.05 -1.02
C THR A 148 26.51 -18.57 -2.37
N VAL A 149 26.05 -17.67 -3.22
CA VAL A 149 25.66 -17.93 -4.61
C VAL A 149 26.50 -17.03 -5.50
N ASP A 150 27.55 -17.62 -6.09
CA ASP A 150 28.46 -16.87 -6.96
C ASP A 150 27.76 -16.37 -8.22
N ASP A 151 28.30 -15.30 -8.80
CA ASP A 151 27.85 -14.77 -10.08
C ASP A 151 27.76 -15.87 -11.16
N GLY A 152 26.63 -15.88 -11.86
CA GLY A 152 26.31 -16.88 -12.90
C GLY A 152 25.64 -18.16 -12.37
N SER A 153 25.72 -18.44 -11.06
CA SER A 153 24.95 -19.51 -10.41
C SER A 153 23.57 -19.03 -10.01
N VAL A 154 22.67 -19.95 -9.65
CA VAL A 154 21.28 -19.61 -9.27
C VAL A 154 20.85 -20.42 -8.05
N TYR A 155 20.19 -19.75 -7.10
CA TYR A 155 19.36 -20.39 -6.07
C TYR A 155 17.89 -20.07 -6.36
N ASN A 156 17.07 -21.09 -6.60
CA ASN A 156 15.66 -20.91 -6.91
C ASN A 156 14.78 -21.82 -6.04
N ALA A 157 14.16 -21.25 -5.01
CA ALA A 157 13.10 -21.92 -4.26
C ALA A 157 11.73 -21.45 -4.77
N THR A 158 10.94 -22.39 -5.32
CA THR A 158 9.57 -22.12 -5.79
C THR A 158 8.50 -22.46 -4.75
N ALA A 159 8.92 -23.13 -3.68
CA ALA A 159 8.13 -23.49 -2.52
C ALA A 159 9.08 -23.73 -1.34
N GLY A 160 8.54 -23.86 -0.13
CA GLY A 160 9.30 -24.30 1.04
C GLY A 160 10.01 -23.15 1.75
N ARG A 161 10.97 -23.48 2.60
CA ARG A 161 11.55 -22.51 3.56
C ARG A 161 13.04 -22.68 3.73
N LEU A 162 13.78 -21.59 3.66
CA LEU A 162 15.14 -21.52 4.19
C LEU A 162 15.11 -20.99 5.64
N SER A 163 15.52 -21.81 6.60
CA SER A 163 15.64 -21.43 8.01
C SER A 163 17.11 -21.21 8.38
N LEU A 164 17.45 -19.97 8.70
CA LEU A 164 18.78 -19.52 9.11
C LEU A 164 18.85 -19.54 10.64
N ARG A 165 19.70 -20.42 11.17
CA ARG A 165 19.70 -20.78 12.61
C ARG A 165 21.08 -20.71 13.25
N GLY A 166 21.99 -19.93 12.67
CA GLY A 166 23.34 -19.76 13.17
C GLY A 166 23.37 -19.31 14.62
N SER A 167 24.42 -19.71 15.34
CA SER A 167 24.75 -19.23 16.68
C SER A 167 25.81 -18.13 16.65
N SER A 168 26.30 -17.77 15.46
CA SER A 168 27.23 -16.69 15.16
C SER A 168 26.69 -15.92 13.97
N ALA A 169 27.30 -14.78 13.66
CA ALA A 169 26.91 -14.00 12.48
C ALA A 169 26.88 -14.87 11.21
N GLN A 170 25.84 -14.68 10.40
CA GLN A 170 25.65 -15.40 9.14
C GLN A 170 25.50 -14.42 7.97
N ALA A 171 26.11 -14.76 6.84
CA ALA A 171 25.98 -14.04 5.60
C ALA A 171 25.13 -14.82 4.58
N LEU A 172 24.26 -14.09 3.88
CA LEU A 172 23.62 -14.51 2.64
C LEU A 172 24.23 -13.67 1.53
N ASP A 173 25.28 -14.21 0.91
CA ASP A 173 25.95 -13.60 -0.23
C ASP A 173 25.33 -14.12 -1.53
N ILE A 174 24.38 -13.37 -2.08
CA ILE A 174 23.46 -13.86 -3.11
C ILE A 174 23.47 -13.05 -4.41
N GLY A 175 24.13 -11.88 -4.41
CA GLY A 175 24.11 -10.97 -5.57
C GLY A 175 22.68 -10.69 -6.02
N THR A 176 22.35 -10.94 -7.29
CA THR A 176 20.97 -10.85 -7.82
C THR A 176 20.40 -12.22 -8.20
N ASN A 177 20.98 -13.30 -7.67
CA ASN A 177 20.87 -14.65 -8.24
C ASN A 177 20.05 -15.63 -7.38
N ALA A 178 19.44 -15.14 -6.30
CA ALA A 178 18.66 -15.97 -5.39
C ALA A 178 17.20 -15.51 -5.29
N THR A 179 16.28 -16.43 -5.55
CA THR A 179 14.85 -16.30 -5.26
C THR A 179 14.44 -17.31 -4.21
N PHE A 180 13.79 -16.82 -3.16
CA PHE A 180 13.28 -17.63 -2.06
C PHE A 180 11.74 -17.68 -2.09
N ASP A 181 11.18 -18.72 -1.51
CA ASP A 181 9.75 -18.79 -1.20
C ASP A 181 9.52 -18.20 0.20
N GLU A 182 9.83 -18.97 1.26
CA GLU A 182 9.95 -18.46 2.63
C GLU A 182 11.40 -18.37 3.14
N VAL A 183 11.72 -17.35 3.93
CA VAL A 183 13.01 -17.24 4.66
C VAL A 183 12.80 -16.83 6.10
N PHE A 184 13.35 -17.63 7.02
CA PHE A 184 13.19 -17.47 8.44
C PHE A 184 14.56 -17.19 9.07
N PHE A 185 14.74 -16.00 9.62
CA PHE A 185 15.91 -15.61 10.40
C PHE A 185 15.64 -15.96 11.87
N GLN A 186 16.01 -17.17 12.29
CA GLN A 186 15.59 -17.79 13.54
C GLN A 186 16.79 -18.29 14.37
N PRO A 187 17.58 -17.37 14.95
CA PRO A 187 18.71 -17.76 15.77
C PRO A 187 18.24 -18.32 17.13
N GLY A 188 19.12 -19.05 17.80
CA GLY A 188 18.89 -19.51 19.18
C GLY A 188 19.27 -18.51 20.27
N ALA A 189 19.88 -17.38 19.88
CA ALA A 189 20.35 -16.28 20.72
C ALA A 189 20.61 -15.04 19.83
N ALA A 190 21.03 -13.92 20.39
CA ALA A 190 21.34 -12.70 19.63
C ALA A 190 22.35 -12.94 18.50
N VAL A 191 21.93 -12.78 17.24
CA VAL A 191 22.73 -13.02 16.04
C VAL A 191 22.42 -12.00 14.95
N THR A 192 23.46 -11.57 14.25
CA THR A 192 23.36 -10.73 13.07
C THR A 192 23.37 -11.57 11.79
N PHE A 193 22.38 -11.34 10.94
CA PHE A 193 22.31 -11.85 9.57
C PHE A 193 22.60 -10.69 8.62
N THR A 194 23.43 -10.92 7.60
CA THR A 194 23.76 -9.90 6.60
C THR A 194 23.41 -10.42 5.21
N ILE A 195 22.55 -9.71 4.50
CA ILE A 195 22.26 -9.93 3.09
C ILE A 195 23.24 -9.09 2.26
N ILE A 196 23.93 -9.73 1.33
CA ILE A 196 24.81 -9.09 0.34
C ILE A 196 24.18 -9.36 -1.03
N GLY A 197 23.48 -8.35 -1.56
CA GLY A 197 22.76 -8.43 -2.84
C GLY A 197 21.27 -8.10 -2.74
N ASP A 198 20.55 -8.33 -3.83
CA ASP A 198 19.12 -8.09 -3.99
C ASP A 198 18.33 -9.34 -3.56
N TYR A 199 17.79 -9.27 -2.35
CA TYR A 199 16.95 -10.31 -1.75
C TYR A 199 15.54 -10.34 -2.34
N VAL A 200 15.09 -11.52 -2.77
CA VAL A 200 13.72 -11.76 -3.26
C VAL A 200 13.07 -12.90 -2.49
N ALA A 201 11.96 -12.62 -1.78
CA ALA A 201 11.11 -13.62 -1.12
C ALA A 201 9.68 -13.53 -1.65
N ASN A 202 9.24 -14.61 -2.30
CA ASN A 202 7.97 -14.67 -3.03
C ASN A 202 6.76 -14.99 -2.15
N ASP A 203 6.96 -15.50 -0.93
CA ASP A 203 5.90 -15.74 0.05
C ASP A 203 6.18 -14.93 1.33
N ARG A 204 7.03 -15.45 2.23
CA ARG A 204 7.19 -14.84 3.56
C ARG A 204 8.62 -14.70 4.03
N THR A 205 8.94 -13.52 4.56
CA THR A 205 10.14 -13.28 5.37
C THR A 205 9.75 -13.08 6.82
N LEU A 206 10.33 -13.88 7.72
CA LEU A 206 10.13 -13.74 9.17
C LEU A 206 11.47 -13.52 9.88
N VAL A 207 11.57 -12.40 10.59
CA VAL A 207 12.70 -12.06 11.45
C VAL A 207 12.29 -12.33 12.89
N TYR A 208 12.84 -13.38 13.50
CA TYR A 208 12.52 -13.75 14.89
C TYR A 208 13.11 -12.76 15.90
N PRO A 209 12.64 -12.79 17.16
CA PRO A 209 13.35 -12.16 18.27
C PRO A 209 14.83 -12.55 18.28
N ASP A 210 15.68 -11.65 18.77
CA ASP A 210 17.14 -11.78 18.82
C ASP A 210 17.86 -11.81 17.45
N ALA A 211 17.13 -11.82 16.33
CA ALA A 211 17.74 -11.61 15.02
C ALA A 211 17.94 -10.11 14.74
N THR A 212 19.14 -9.74 14.26
CA THR A 212 19.38 -8.46 13.58
C THR A 212 19.62 -8.73 12.11
N LEU A 213 18.74 -8.26 11.23
CA LEU A 213 18.85 -8.42 9.79
C LEU A 213 19.37 -7.13 9.15
N ASN A 214 20.57 -7.18 8.58
CA ASN A 214 21.16 -6.09 7.81
C ASN A 214 21.10 -6.44 6.32
N GLY A 215 20.90 -5.44 5.47
CA GLY A 215 20.89 -5.62 4.02
C GLY A 215 21.00 -4.29 3.29
N ALA A 216 21.76 -4.29 2.21
CA ALA A 216 21.83 -3.17 1.28
C ALA A 216 21.46 -3.67 -0.11
N GLY A 217 20.66 -2.89 -0.84
CA GLY A 217 20.25 -3.22 -2.19
C GLY A 217 18.77 -2.95 -2.42
N ASN A 218 18.21 -3.61 -3.43
CA ASN A 218 16.80 -3.49 -3.79
C ASN A 218 16.12 -4.83 -3.47
N HIS A 219 15.44 -4.89 -2.33
CA HIS A 219 14.80 -6.10 -1.85
C HIS A 219 13.35 -6.17 -2.34
N THR A 220 12.86 -7.36 -2.67
CA THR A 220 11.45 -7.61 -3.01
C THR A 220 10.88 -8.65 -2.07
N ILE A 221 9.80 -8.30 -1.38
CA ILE A 221 9.22 -9.15 -0.34
C ILE A 221 7.70 -9.14 -0.49
N GLN A 222 7.09 -10.33 -0.52
CA GLN A 222 5.63 -10.42 -0.52
C GLN A 222 5.06 -10.19 0.90
N GLU A 223 5.31 -11.08 1.85
CA GLU A 223 4.91 -10.94 3.26
C GLU A 223 6.13 -10.69 4.16
N PHE A 224 6.01 -9.76 5.09
CA PHE A 224 7.10 -9.42 6.00
C PHE A 224 6.62 -9.37 7.45
N THR A 225 7.20 -10.23 8.28
CA THR A 225 6.96 -10.25 9.72
C THR A 225 8.25 -9.92 10.45
N GLN A 226 8.22 -8.87 11.26
CA GLN A 226 9.36 -8.41 12.04
C GLN A 226 9.06 -8.60 13.51
N ASN A 227 9.82 -9.45 14.19
CA ASN A 227 9.85 -9.56 15.65
C ASN A 227 11.28 -9.30 16.20
N GLY A 228 12.23 -9.00 15.30
CA GLY A 228 13.61 -8.64 15.61
C GLY A 228 14.00 -7.29 15.01
N THR A 229 15.29 -6.99 14.93
CA THR A 229 15.77 -5.72 14.36
C THR A 229 16.04 -5.84 12.87
N VAL A 230 15.58 -4.87 12.07
CA VAL A 230 15.81 -4.82 10.62
C VAL A 230 16.47 -3.48 10.26
N ASN A 231 17.61 -3.54 9.57
CA ASN A 231 18.39 -2.39 9.14
C ASN A 231 18.66 -2.48 7.62
N PHE A 232 17.61 -2.26 6.83
CA PHE A 232 17.76 -2.20 5.38
C PHE A 232 18.12 -0.79 4.90
N THR A 233 18.87 -0.75 3.80
CA THR A 233 19.23 0.46 3.05
C THR A 233 19.02 0.21 1.55
N GLY A 234 18.83 1.25 0.75
CA GLY A 234 18.40 1.11 -0.65
C GLY A 234 16.88 1.14 -0.73
N SER A 235 16.23 0.10 -1.24
CA SER A 235 14.76 0.03 -1.33
C SER A 235 14.18 -1.33 -0.95
N ILE A 236 12.96 -1.34 -0.43
CA ILE A 236 12.14 -2.53 -0.19
C ILE A 236 10.85 -2.39 -0.99
N THR A 237 10.64 -3.29 -1.94
CA THR A 237 9.40 -3.43 -2.69
C THR A 237 8.51 -4.47 -2.02
N LEU A 238 7.38 -4.02 -1.48
CA LEU A 238 6.35 -4.87 -0.88
C LEU A 238 5.28 -5.19 -1.93
N THR A 239 5.11 -6.47 -2.26
CA THR A 239 4.26 -6.89 -3.39
C THR A 239 2.90 -7.47 -2.97
N GLY A 240 2.65 -7.70 -1.68
CA GLY A 240 1.34 -8.18 -1.26
C GLY A 240 1.13 -8.39 0.24
N SER A 241 0.03 -9.06 0.57
CA SER A 241 -0.28 -9.62 1.88
C SER A 241 -0.09 -8.64 3.05
N ARG A 242 0.51 -9.11 4.14
CA ARG A 242 0.52 -8.44 5.42
C ARG A 242 1.94 -8.08 5.80
N THR A 243 2.11 -6.88 6.35
CA THR A 243 3.34 -6.45 6.99
C THR A 243 3.00 -6.07 8.41
N TYR A 244 3.61 -6.77 9.36
CA TYR A 244 3.25 -6.63 10.78
C TYR A 244 4.40 -6.96 11.72
N ASP A 245 4.35 -6.35 12.89
CA ASP A 245 5.13 -6.71 14.08
C ASP A 245 4.23 -7.50 15.04
N ASN A 246 4.81 -8.40 15.84
CA ASN A 246 4.08 -9.11 16.91
C ASN A 246 4.63 -8.85 18.31
N ASP A 247 5.86 -8.36 18.43
CA ASP A 247 6.63 -8.48 19.68
C ASP A 247 7.37 -7.18 20.06
N ASP A 248 7.66 -6.25 19.13
CA ASP A 248 8.37 -4.99 19.41
C ASP A 248 7.48 -3.77 19.13
N ASN A 249 7.57 -2.73 19.97
CA ASN A 249 6.67 -1.58 19.90
C ASN A 249 6.94 -0.66 18.67
N VAL A 250 7.89 -1.01 17.80
CA VAL A 250 8.29 -0.23 16.62
C VAL A 250 8.72 -1.13 15.46
N PHE A 251 7.89 -1.19 14.42
CA PHE A 251 8.25 -1.80 13.15
C PHE A 251 9.18 -0.85 12.37
N GLY A 252 10.49 -1.06 12.48
CA GLY A 252 11.52 -0.26 11.80
C GLY A 252 12.25 -1.03 10.71
N LEU A 253 12.25 -0.51 9.48
CA LEU A 253 12.92 -1.12 8.31
C LEU A 253 14.28 -0.50 7.96
N GLY A 254 14.87 0.27 8.87
CA GLY A 254 16.09 1.04 8.61
C GLY A 254 15.84 2.31 7.78
N THR A 255 16.74 2.62 6.85
CA THR A 255 16.71 3.85 6.03
C THR A 255 16.38 3.58 4.56
N ALA A 256 15.85 2.40 4.24
CA ALA A 256 15.41 2.08 2.89
C ALA A 256 14.16 2.87 2.49
N ASP A 257 14.04 3.15 1.20
CA ASP A 257 12.78 3.56 0.58
C ASP A 257 11.81 2.38 0.55
N ILE A 258 10.53 2.61 0.86
CA ILE A 258 9.47 1.61 0.82
C ILE A 258 8.60 1.85 -0.40
N ILE A 259 8.47 0.82 -1.24
CA ILE A 259 7.67 0.85 -2.45
C ILE A 259 6.55 -0.18 -2.28
N ILE A 260 5.30 0.29 -2.33
CA ILE A 260 4.13 -0.59 -2.40
C ILE A 260 3.85 -0.90 -3.86
N ASP A 261 4.08 -2.15 -4.26
CA ASP A 261 3.88 -2.66 -5.61
C ASP A 261 2.89 -3.84 -5.60
N GLY A 262 1.73 -3.63 -4.96
CA GLY A 262 0.71 -4.63 -4.76
C GLY A 262 -0.34 -4.20 -3.74
N ASN A 263 -1.11 -5.15 -3.21
CA ASN A 263 -2.07 -4.87 -2.15
C ASN A 263 -1.45 -5.21 -0.81
N VAL A 264 -0.96 -4.19 -0.08
CA VAL A 264 -0.18 -4.36 1.15
C VAL A 264 -0.97 -3.84 2.35
N TYR A 265 -0.95 -4.61 3.43
CA TYR A 265 -1.65 -4.31 4.68
C TYR A 265 -0.63 -4.11 5.78
N PHE A 266 -0.48 -2.87 6.23
CA PHE A 266 0.17 -2.54 7.49
C PHE A 266 -0.85 -2.79 8.60
N SER A 267 -0.64 -3.87 9.35
CA SER A 267 -1.55 -4.30 10.41
C SER A 267 -0.77 -4.59 11.68
N ASN A 268 -1.42 -4.47 12.84
CA ASN A 268 -0.89 -5.02 14.08
C ASN A 268 -1.82 -6.10 14.63
N ASN A 269 -1.26 -7.19 15.16
CA ASN A 269 -2.00 -8.20 15.91
C ASN A 269 -2.04 -7.90 17.43
N ALA A 270 -1.18 -7.02 17.96
CA ALA A 270 -1.07 -6.73 19.38
C ALA A 270 -0.72 -5.26 19.64
N ALA A 271 -1.72 -4.44 20.04
CA ALA A 271 -1.60 -2.99 20.35
C ALA A 271 -1.22 -2.10 19.14
N PRO A 272 -1.42 -0.77 19.15
CA PRO A 272 -1.09 0.05 17.98
C PRO A 272 0.42 0.37 17.94
N ASP A 273 1.21 -0.45 17.27
CA ASP A 273 2.63 -0.16 17.10
C ASP A 273 2.83 0.87 15.99
N ALA A 274 3.90 1.65 16.12
CA ALA A 274 4.29 2.61 15.11
C ALA A 274 5.19 1.95 14.07
N ILE A 275 4.82 2.06 12.81
CA ILE A 275 5.69 1.76 11.67
C ILE A 275 6.59 2.97 11.44
N SER A 276 7.90 2.79 11.56
CA SER A 276 8.90 3.84 11.31
C SER A 276 9.59 3.59 9.98
N ILE A 277 9.47 4.55 9.07
CA ILE A 277 10.07 4.52 7.75
C ILE A 277 11.17 5.59 7.68
N GLY A 278 12.42 5.15 7.51
CA GLY A 278 13.55 6.06 7.40
C GLY A 278 13.63 6.79 6.05
N GLY A 279 13.29 6.11 4.96
CA GLY A 279 13.27 6.64 3.60
C GLY A 279 11.90 7.15 3.13
N ASN A 280 11.72 7.23 1.82
CA ASN A 280 10.43 7.56 1.20
C ASN A 280 9.43 6.41 1.35
N LEU A 281 8.13 6.73 1.36
CA LEU A 281 7.05 5.74 1.21
C LEU A 281 6.28 6.05 -0.08
N THR A 282 6.30 5.14 -1.05
CA THR A 282 5.62 5.33 -2.33
C THR A 282 4.58 4.24 -2.56
N VAL A 283 3.31 4.63 -2.75
CA VAL A 283 2.28 3.73 -3.27
C VAL A 283 2.35 3.75 -4.79
N GLN A 284 3.09 2.79 -5.36
CA GLN A 284 3.38 2.72 -6.80
C GLN A 284 2.29 1.99 -7.56
N SER A 285 1.91 0.80 -7.09
CA SER A 285 0.85 -0.03 -7.65
C SER A 285 -0.04 -0.61 -6.54
N GLY A 286 -1.20 -1.17 -6.92
CA GLY A 286 -2.18 -1.69 -5.97
C GLY A 286 -2.70 -0.66 -4.96
N LEU A 287 -2.69 -1.02 -3.68
CA LEU A 287 -3.19 -0.21 -2.57
C LEU A 287 -2.35 -0.43 -1.30
N LEU A 288 -2.36 0.58 -0.44
CA LEU A 288 -1.83 0.49 0.93
C LEU A 288 -3.02 0.54 1.91
N VAL A 289 -3.13 -0.43 2.82
CA VAL A 289 -4.04 -0.37 3.96
C VAL A 289 -3.23 -0.17 5.23
N ILE A 290 -3.53 0.87 5.98
CA ILE A 290 -3.07 1.06 7.35
C ILE A 290 -4.25 0.69 8.23
N ASP A 291 -4.26 -0.56 8.71
CA ASP A 291 -5.39 -1.18 9.39
C ASP A 291 -5.53 -0.60 10.81
N GLU A 292 -4.45 -0.69 11.58
CA GLU A 292 -4.31 -0.13 12.93
C GLU A 292 -2.87 0.38 13.11
N GLY A 293 -2.59 1.15 14.16
CA GLY A 293 -1.26 1.73 14.40
C GLY A 293 -1.04 3.07 13.70
N SER A 294 0.21 3.54 13.70
CA SER A 294 0.61 4.79 13.05
C SER A 294 1.78 4.55 12.11
N VAL A 295 1.85 5.27 11.00
CA VAL A 295 3.04 5.30 10.14
C VAL A 295 3.75 6.63 10.36
N THR A 296 5.05 6.56 10.61
CA THR A 296 5.91 7.71 10.87
C THR A 296 7.09 7.69 9.91
N GLY A 297 7.27 8.79 9.18
CA GLY A 297 8.40 9.03 8.30
C GLY A 297 9.45 9.93 8.97
N THR A 298 10.46 10.30 8.18
CA THR A 298 11.45 11.32 8.57
C THR A 298 11.22 12.62 7.82
N GLY A 299 11.57 13.76 8.43
CA GLY A 299 11.26 15.09 7.88
C GLY A 299 11.94 15.44 6.54
N GLY A 300 12.87 14.61 6.07
CA GLY A 300 13.47 14.73 4.73
C GLY A 300 12.86 13.81 3.67
N ALA A 301 11.96 12.92 4.06
CA ALA A 301 11.33 11.93 3.19
C ALA A 301 9.95 12.36 2.68
N THR A 302 9.51 11.71 1.62
CA THR A 302 8.20 11.92 1.00
C THR A 302 7.29 10.71 1.20
N PHE A 303 6.03 10.97 1.56
CA PHE A 303 4.94 10.01 1.40
C PHE A 303 4.17 10.31 0.11
N GLN A 304 4.32 9.46 -0.90
CA GLN A 304 3.77 9.65 -2.24
C GLN A 304 2.71 8.61 -2.56
N ILE A 305 1.59 9.04 -3.13
CA ILE A 305 0.54 8.18 -3.68
C ILE A 305 0.45 8.46 -5.18
N ASN A 306 0.86 7.49 -6.01
CA ASN A 306 0.81 7.67 -7.46
C ASN A 306 -0.63 7.79 -7.98
N ASP A 307 -0.77 8.35 -9.18
CA ASP A 307 -2.09 8.53 -9.81
C ASP A 307 -2.83 7.19 -9.95
N GLY A 308 -4.13 7.24 -9.61
CA GLY A 308 -5.01 6.08 -9.58
C GLY A 308 -4.76 5.08 -8.45
N ARG A 309 -3.87 5.39 -7.50
CA ARG A 309 -3.60 4.54 -6.32
C ARG A 309 -4.40 4.99 -5.11
N THR A 310 -4.57 4.09 -4.15
CA THR A 310 -5.39 4.33 -2.96
C THR A 310 -4.64 3.97 -1.69
N VAL A 311 -4.74 4.84 -0.68
CA VAL A 311 -4.42 4.52 0.71
C VAL A 311 -5.70 4.41 1.54
N TYR A 312 -5.85 3.33 2.28
CA TYR A 312 -6.91 3.10 3.26
C TYR A 312 -6.40 3.37 4.67
N LEU A 313 -7.17 4.14 5.41
CA LEU A 313 -6.86 4.61 6.75
C LEU A 313 -7.96 4.09 7.67
N ARG A 314 -7.65 3.03 8.41
CA ARG A 314 -8.60 2.28 9.24
C ARG A 314 -8.35 2.40 10.74
N GLY A 315 -7.50 3.34 11.16
CA GLY A 315 -7.31 3.72 12.55
C GLY A 315 -8.05 5.02 12.89
N ALA A 316 -8.18 5.31 14.19
CA ALA A 316 -8.83 6.54 14.66
C ALA A 316 -8.04 7.82 14.30
N ASP A 317 -6.72 7.75 14.29
CA ASP A 317 -5.81 8.81 13.81
C ASP A 317 -4.53 8.15 13.31
N ASN A 318 -4.56 7.66 12.07
CA ASN A 318 -3.47 6.87 11.50
C ASN A 318 -3.00 7.33 10.12
N PHE A 319 -3.29 8.58 9.76
CA PHE A 319 -2.66 9.17 8.59
C PHE A 319 -1.12 9.20 8.81
N PRO A 320 -0.31 8.81 7.81
CA PRO A 320 1.15 8.85 7.96
C PRO A 320 1.68 10.25 8.33
N THR A 321 2.49 10.33 9.38
CA THR A 321 3.06 11.60 9.89
C THR A 321 4.59 11.60 9.79
N GLY A 322 5.24 12.71 10.11
CA GLY A 322 6.72 12.80 10.17
C GLY A 322 7.42 12.98 8.82
N PHE A 323 6.76 12.71 7.69
CA PHE A 323 7.28 13.00 6.35
C PHE A 323 7.38 14.51 6.10
N GLY A 324 8.44 14.94 5.41
CA GLY A 324 8.62 16.33 5.02
C GLY A 324 7.69 16.77 3.90
N THR A 325 7.20 15.83 3.10
CA THR A 325 6.26 16.06 2.01
C THR A 325 5.25 14.93 1.92
N VAL A 326 4.00 15.28 1.69
CA VAL A 326 2.91 14.35 1.37
C VAL A 326 2.40 14.74 -0.01
N ASP A 327 2.47 13.80 -0.97
CA ASP A 327 2.18 14.05 -2.38
C ASP A 327 1.11 13.08 -2.92
N PHE A 328 -0.08 13.59 -3.20
CA PHE A 328 -1.12 12.88 -3.93
C PHE A 328 -1.04 13.25 -5.42
N GLN A 329 -0.50 12.35 -6.23
CA GLN A 329 -0.27 12.64 -7.65
C GLN A 329 -1.54 12.48 -8.49
N GLY A 330 -1.64 13.32 -9.52
CA GLY A 330 -2.79 13.34 -10.42
C GLY A 330 -4.09 13.74 -9.71
N VAL A 331 -5.23 13.48 -10.37
CA VAL A 331 -6.57 13.78 -9.82
C VAL A 331 -7.32 12.51 -9.41
N THR A 332 -6.68 11.34 -9.51
CA THR A 332 -7.32 10.05 -9.25
C THR A 332 -6.67 9.26 -8.11
N SER A 333 -5.53 9.70 -7.56
CA SER A 333 -5.04 9.17 -6.28
C SER A 333 -6.03 9.50 -5.15
N ARG A 334 -6.11 8.63 -4.13
CA ARG A 334 -7.21 8.65 -3.16
C ARG A 334 -6.79 8.30 -1.75
N ALA A 335 -7.24 9.08 -0.77
CA ALA A 335 -7.24 8.72 0.64
C ALA A 335 -8.64 8.27 1.08
N ASN A 336 -8.74 7.10 1.71
CA ASN A 336 -9.98 6.53 2.21
C ASN A 336 -9.97 6.42 3.73
N TYR A 337 -10.84 7.17 4.39
CA TYR A 337 -11.13 7.01 5.81
C TYR A 337 -12.41 6.19 5.97
N ASP A 338 -12.28 4.87 6.12
CA ASP A 338 -13.41 3.93 6.09
C ASP A 338 -13.65 3.15 7.40
N LEU A 339 -12.94 3.47 8.49
CA LEU A 339 -13.13 2.80 9.78
C LEU A 339 -14.58 2.98 10.29
N ARG A 340 -15.15 1.93 10.87
CA ARG A 340 -16.43 1.98 11.61
C ARG A 340 -16.27 2.57 13.01
N ALA A 341 -15.66 3.74 13.08
CA ALA A 341 -15.48 4.52 14.29
C ALA A 341 -15.22 5.98 13.89
N ASN A 342 -15.15 6.84 14.91
CA ASN A 342 -14.70 8.19 14.71
C ASN A 342 -13.26 8.20 14.20
N GLN A 343 -12.96 9.07 13.24
CA GLN A 343 -11.61 9.22 12.70
C GLN A 343 -11.21 10.68 12.62
N THR A 344 -9.92 10.92 12.70
CA THR A 344 -9.28 12.20 12.43
C THR A 344 -8.82 12.22 10.99
N ILE A 345 -9.29 13.20 10.21
CA ILE A 345 -8.83 13.48 8.86
C ILE A 345 -7.69 14.50 8.95
N ARG A 346 -6.57 14.20 8.30
CA ARG A 346 -5.38 15.04 8.35
C ARG A 346 -5.57 16.31 7.51
N GLY A 347 -5.56 17.46 8.15
CA GLY A 347 -5.48 18.76 7.51
C GLY A 347 -4.04 19.25 7.30
N GLY A 348 -3.91 20.40 6.64
CA GLY A 348 -2.63 21.01 6.29
C GLY A 348 -1.91 20.33 5.12
N ILE A 349 -2.59 19.44 4.40
CA ILE A 349 -2.11 18.76 3.20
C ILE A 349 -3.13 18.88 2.06
N SER A 350 -2.66 18.71 0.82
CA SER A 350 -3.51 18.69 -0.37
C SER A 350 -3.83 17.26 -0.76
N TYR A 351 -5.11 16.93 -0.85
CA TYR A 351 -5.61 15.66 -1.36
C TYR A 351 -5.91 15.76 -2.85
N ALA A 352 -5.65 14.70 -3.61
CA ALA A 352 -6.23 14.55 -4.94
C ALA A 352 -7.72 14.14 -4.83
N ARG A 353 -8.02 13.06 -4.11
CA ARG A 353 -9.39 12.68 -3.74
C ARG A 353 -9.44 12.27 -2.28
N LEU A 354 -10.48 12.69 -1.59
CA LEU A 354 -10.78 12.31 -0.23
C LEU A 354 -12.11 11.57 -0.20
N ALA A 355 -12.12 10.35 0.31
CA ALA A 355 -13.37 9.66 0.56
C ALA A 355 -13.50 9.21 2.00
N LEU A 356 -14.70 9.43 2.51
CA LEU A 356 -15.09 9.20 3.88
C LEU A 356 -16.22 8.18 3.86
N GLY A 357 -16.13 7.19 4.72
CA GLY A 357 -17.25 6.29 4.93
C GLY A 357 -17.06 5.38 6.12
N ALA A 358 -17.94 4.39 6.15
CA ALA A 358 -17.84 3.23 7.01
C ALA A 358 -17.83 2.00 6.10
N VAL A 359 -16.91 1.05 6.29
CA VAL A 359 -16.93 -0.23 5.55
C VAL A 359 -18.34 -0.83 5.61
N ALA A 360 -18.94 -1.18 4.47
CA ALA A 360 -20.34 -1.61 4.38
C ALA A 360 -20.68 -2.72 5.40
N GLY A 361 -21.67 -2.46 6.26
CA GLY A 361 -22.14 -3.38 7.30
C GLY A 361 -23.52 -3.01 7.81
N THR A 362 -24.09 -3.87 8.65
CA THR A 362 -25.44 -3.68 9.22
C THR A 362 -25.48 -2.67 10.37
N ASP A 363 -24.34 -2.08 10.73
CA ASP A 363 -24.25 -1.19 11.87
C ASP A 363 -24.75 0.20 11.47
N THR A 364 -25.72 0.71 12.22
CA THR A 364 -26.37 2.01 12.01
C THR A 364 -25.65 3.13 12.75
N GLY A 365 -24.38 2.94 13.10
CA GLY A 365 -23.59 3.92 13.83
C GLY A 365 -23.39 5.19 13.01
N SER A 366 -23.72 6.34 13.59
CA SER A 366 -23.28 7.64 13.08
C SER A 366 -21.83 7.82 13.50
N TYR A 367 -20.90 7.72 12.55
CA TYR A 367 -19.47 7.87 12.79
C TYR A 367 -19.01 9.25 12.34
N ILE A 368 -18.26 9.93 13.21
CA ILE A 368 -17.78 11.30 12.95
C ILE A 368 -16.34 11.26 12.43
N LYS A 369 -16.12 11.91 11.28
CA LYS A 369 -14.81 12.12 10.67
C LYS A 369 -14.45 13.58 10.88
N THR A 370 -13.52 13.86 11.79
CA THR A 370 -13.17 15.24 12.21
C THR A 370 -11.90 15.69 11.52
N ALA A 371 -11.93 16.84 10.84
CA ALA A 371 -10.71 17.45 10.30
C ALA A 371 -9.83 18.03 11.44
N ASP A 372 -8.53 17.75 11.44
CA ASP A 372 -7.57 18.36 12.38
C ASP A 372 -6.85 19.61 11.84
N GLY A 373 -7.20 20.04 10.64
CA GLY A 373 -6.72 21.25 9.99
C GLY A 373 -7.51 21.57 8.71
N SER A 374 -7.10 22.62 8.00
CA SER A 374 -7.63 22.95 6.67
C SER A 374 -7.50 21.77 5.71
N LEU A 375 -8.58 21.46 5.00
CA LEU A 375 -8.59 20.46 3.94
C LEU A 375 -8.53 21.18 2.60
N ASP A 376 -7.56 20.79 1.77
CA ASP A 376 -7.44 21.25 0.39
C ASP A 376 -7.60 20.02 -0.53
N ILE A 377 -8.71 19.95 -1.26
CA ILE A 377 -9.08 18.76 -2.04
C ILE A 377 -9.18 19.15 -3.51
N ASN A 378 -8.17 18.79 -4.30
CA ASN A 378 -8.08 19.17 -5.71
C ASN A 378 -9.13 18.49 -6.60
N GLY A 379 -9.57 17.28 -6.22
CA GLY A 379 -10.53 16.46 -6.94
C GLY A 379 -11.80 16.24 -6.12
N TYR A 380 -12.15 14.98 -5.85
CA TYR A 380 -13.47 14.63 -5.28
C TYR A 380 -13.45 14.51 -3.76
N LEU A 381 -14.52 14.98 -3.14
CA LEU A 381 -14.89 14.69 -1.77
C LEU A 381 -16.13 13.77 -1.76
N ASP A 382 -15.93 12.51 -1.41
CA ASP A 382 -17.00 11.51 -1.36
C ASP A 382 -17.36 11.18 0.10
N LEU A 383 -18.63 11.34 0.50
CA LEU A 383 -19.14 10.88 1.79
C LEU A 383 -20.10 9.72 1.58
N ASN A 384 -19.85 8.61 2.28
CA ASN A 384 -20.59 7.37 2.13
C ASN A 384 -21.04 6.77 3.46
N ASN A 385 -22.13 6.01 3.43
CA ASN A 385 -22.56 5.13 4.53
C ASN A 385 -22.82 5.86 5.87
N GLY A 386 -23.47 7.03 5.82
CA GLY A 386 -24.03 7.67 6.99
C GLY A 386 -23.03 8.34 7.93
N VAL A 387 -21.87 8.76 7.40
CA VAL A 387 -20.83 9.43 8.20
C VAL A 387 -21.10 10.92 8.30
N THR A 388 -20.68 11.52 9.42
CA THR A 388 -20.64 12.97 9.59
C THR A 388 -19.20 13.47 9.38
N LEU A 389 -18.97 14.33 8.40
CA LEU A 389 -17.73 15.10 8.29
C LEU A 389 -17.85 16.37 9.13
N ASP A 390 -17.07 16.44 10.22
CA ASP A 390 -16.93 17.64 11.04
C ASP A 390 -15.70 18.44 10.58
N LEU A 391 -15.96 19.55 9.90
CA LEU A 391 -14.98 20.50 9.38
C LEU A 391 -14.43 21.44 10.47
N THR A 392 -15.04 21.44 11.67
CA THR A 392 -14.61 22.23 12.83
C THR A 392 -14.61 23.74 12.56
N THR A 393 -13.46 24.41 12.68
CA THR A 393 -13.29 25.87 12.61
C THR A 393 -12.34 26.33 11.49
N PHE A 394 -11.87 25.42 10.64
CA PHE A 394 -10.88 25.70 9.60
C PHE A 394 -11.53 26.20 8.30
N ASP A 395 -10.69 26.78 7.44
CA ASP A 395 -11.04 27.07 6.05
C ASP A 395 -10.69 25.87 5.15
N HIS A 396 -11.62 25.47 4.30
CA HIS A 396 -11.49 24.32 3.42
C HIS A 396 -11.71 24.71 1.95
N THR A 397 -10.99 24.06 1.05
CA THR A 397 -11.11 24.23 -0.40
C THR A 397 -11.41 22.90 -1.08
N LEU A 398 -12.29 22.95 -2.07
CA LEU A 398 -12.64 21.83 -2.93
C LEU A 398 -12.60 22.27 -4.39
N GLY A 399 -11.75 21.61 -5.19
CA GLY A 399 -11.55 21.84 -6.61
C GLY A 399 -12.39 20.98 -7.54
N GLY A 400 -12.96 19.87 -7.06
CA GLY A 400 -13.80 18.95 -7.86
C GLY A 400 -15.21 18.77 -7.29
N TYR A 401 -15.79 17.58 -7.47
CA TYR A 401 -17.15 17.24 -7.04
C TYR A 401 -17.25 16.99 -5.53
N LEU A 402 -18.38 17.41 -4.98
CA LEU A 402 -18.82 17.02 -3.65
C LEU A 402 -19.95 16.01 -3.82
N TYR A 403 -19.72 14.76 -3.40
CA TYR A 403 -20.68 13.68 -3.49
C TYR A 403 -21.05 13.19 -2.09
N ASN A 404 -22.26 13.52 -1.63
CA ASN A 404 -22.75 13.18 -0.29
C ASN A 404 -23.91 12.17 -0.38
N VAL A 405 -23.67 10.88 -0.15
CA VAL A 405 -24.77 9.89 -0.29
C VAL A 405 -25.71 9.90 0.92
N THR A 406 -26.86 9.23 0.76
CA THR A 406 -27.92 9.08 1.77
C THR A 406 -27.42 8.97 3.21
N ASN A 407 -27.96 9.82 4.08
CA ASN A 407 -27.74 9.90 5.53
C ASN A 407 -26.35 10.37 5.98
N SER A 408 -25.50 10.85 5.07
CA SER A 408 -24.21 11.44 5.45
C SER A 408 -24.37 12.96 5.63
N THR A 409 -23.58 13.55 6.52
CA THR A 409 -23.72 14.96 6.91
C THR A 409 -22.38 15.67 6.84
N ILE A 410 -22.36 16.91 6.38
CA ILE A 410 -21.21 17.81 6.55
C ILE A 410 -21.61 18.89 7.54
N THR A 411 -20.77 19.13 8.55
CA THR A 411 -20.97 20.20 9.52
C THR A 411 -19.73 21.06 9.66
N GLN A 412 -19.92 22.37 9.74
CA GLN A 412 -18.86 23.33 10.01
C GLN A 412 -19.35 24.36 11.03
N SER A 413 -18.61 24.50 12.13
CA SER A 413 -18.98 25.42 13.22
C SER A 413 -18.45 26.85 13.01
N SER A 414 -17.35 26.99 12.27
CA SER A 414 -16.70 28.27 11.92
C SER A 414 -15.81 28.08 10.68
N GLY A 415 -15.31 29.18 10.12
CA GLY A 415 -14.49 29.15 8.90
C GLY A 415 -15.34 29.09 7.63
N SER A 416 -14.70 28.82 6.51
CA SER A 416 -15.32 28.76 5.19
C SER A 416 -15.15 27.40 4.52
N PHE A 417 -16.14 27.00 3.73
CA PHE A 417 -16.03 25.90 2.77
C PHE A 417 -16.12 26.50 1.37
N THR A 418 -15.02 26.43 0.62
CA THR A 418 -14.87 27.11 -0.66
C THR A 418 -14.82 26.13 -1.81
N LEU A 419 -15.75 26.26 -2.76
CA LEU A 419 -15.62 25.68 -4.09
C LEU A 419 -14.74 26.58 -4.95
N ASP A 420 -13.49 26.19 -5.18
CA ASP A 420 -12.49 27.02 -5.87
C ASP A 420 -12.25 26.61 -7.33
N GLY A 421 -12.55 25.36 -7.68
CA GLY A 421 -12.52 24.78 -9.03
C GLY A 421 -11.24 25.09 -9.80
N VAL A 422 -10.23 24.27 -9.57
CA VAL A 422 -8.94 24.37 -10.23
C VAL A 422 -9.12 24.32 -11.76
N GLY A 423 -8.59 25.34 -12.47
CA GLY A 423 -8.53 25.34 -13.94
C GLY A 423 -9.85 25.61 -14.69
N ASN A 424 -10.85 26.23 -14.06
CA ASN A 424 -12.21 26.41 -14.59
C ASN A 424 -13.02 25.10 -14.73
N ALA A 425 -12.68 24.05 -13.99
CA ALA A 425 -13.47 22.82 -14.00
C ALA A 425 -14.91 23.08 -13.49
N THR A 426 -15.88 22.42 -14.13
CA THR A 426 -17.26 22.35 -13.62
C THR A 426 -17.26 21.57 -12.31
N GLN A 427 -17.94 22.09 -11.30
CA GLN A 427 -18.20 21.36 -10.06
C GLN A 427 -19.69 21.17 -9.87
N THR A 428 -20.02 20.15 -9.10
CA THR A 428 -21.37 19.74 -8.76
C THR A 428 -21.34 19.37 -7.28
N ILE A 429 -22.27 19.93 -6.52
CA ILE A 429 -22.69 19.37 -5.24
C ILE A 429 -23.86 18.47 -5.54
N GLN A 430 -23.71 17.17 -5.30
CA GLN A 430 -24.73 16.18 -5.55
C GLN A 430 -24.92 15.31 -4.31
N ALA A 431 -26.17 15.11 -3.88
CA ALA A 431 -26.52 13.94 -3.11
C ALA A 431 -27.29 12.95 -4.00
N ASN A 432 -26.98 11.67 -3.83
CA ASN A 432 -27.88 10.60 -4.23
C ASN A 432 -28.62 10.18 -2.95
N GLY A 433 -29.53 11.03 -2.44
CA GLY A 433 -30.32 10.75 -1.25
C GLY A 433 -30.46 11.95 -0.29
N THR A 434 -30.61 11.66 1.01
CA THR A 434 -30.83 12.64 2.10
C THR A 434 -29.52 13.09 2.75
N GLY A 435 -28.56 13.56 1.96
CA GLY A 435 -27.30 14.10 2.51
C GLY A 435 -27.51 15.52 3.01
N ASP A 436 -27.05 15.85 4.22
CA ASP A 436 -27.21 17.19 4.79
C ASP A 436 -25.92 18.00 4.75
N TYR A 437 -26.01 19.32 4.50
CA TYR A 437 -24.86 20.22 4.41
C TYR A 437 -25.04 21.45 5.31
N PHE A 438 -24.21 21.59 6.34
CA PHE A 438 -24.25 22.73 7.27
C PHE A 438 -22.91 23.45 7.27
N PHE A 439 -22.88 24.65 6.70
CA PHE A 439 -21.70 25.51 6.64
C PHE A 439 -21.89 26.76 7.48
N LYS A 440 -20.80 27.26 8.05
CA LYS A 440 -20.79 28.63 8.58
C LYS A 440 -20.81 29.60 7.39
N THR A 441 -19.76 29.55 6.58
CA THR A 441 -19.66 30.32 5.35
C THR A 441 -19.48 29.35 4.18
N PHE A 442 -20.45 29.31 3.27
CA PHE A 442 -20.33 28.58 2.01
C PHE A 442 -19.93 29.55 0.90
N SER A 443 -18.77 29.29 0.28
CA SER A 443 -18.18 30.18 -0.71
C SER A 443 -17.98 29.48 -2.05
N ILE A 444 -18.21 30.22 -3.13
CA ILE A 444 -17.82 29.82 -4.48
C ILE A 444 -16.90 30.91 -5.01
N ILE A 445 -15.65 30.56 -5.25
CA ILE A 445 -14.62 31.52 -5.65
C ILE A 445 -14.01 31.06 -6.96
N ASN A 446 -14.05 31.94 -7.95
CA ASN A 446 -13.35 31.74 -9.21
C ASN A 446 -12.26 32.82 -9.33
N THR A 447 -11.00 32.42 -9.19
CA THR A 447 -9.85 33.31 -9.30
C THR A 447 -9.26 33.23 -10.70
N ALA A 448 -9.19 34.37 -11.41
CA ALA A 448 -8.64 34.47 -12.76
C ALA A 448 -9.35 33.58 -13.81
N PRO A 449 -10.67 33.75 -14.02
CA PRO A 449 -11.41 33.00 -15.03
C PRO A 449 -10.84 33.19 -16.43
N THR A 450 -10.70 32.12 -17.20
CA THR A 450 -10.33 32.18 -18.63
C THR A 450 -11.45 31.71 -19.56
N ALA A 451 -12.50 31.14 -19.00
CA ALA A 451 -13.69 30.67 -19.70
C ALA A 451 -14.92 30.80 -18.79
N VAL A 452 -16.11 30.58 -19.36
CA VAL A 452 -17.32 30.39 -18.54
C VAL A 452 -17.16 29.12 -17.73
N ARG A 453 -17.47 29.19 -16.44
CA ARG A 453 -17.47 28.07 -15.51
C ARG A 453 -18.88 27.88 -14.95
N THR A 454 -19.27 26.64 -14.75
CA THR A 454 -20.57 26.31 -14.13
C THR A 454 -20.34 25.56 -12.83
N ILE A 455 -21.10 25.91 -11.82
CA ILE A 455 -21.25 25.18 -10.56
C ILE A 455 -22.72 24.79 -10.45
N ASN A 456 -22.99 23.50 -10.30
CA ASN A 456 -24.34 23.01 -10.06
C ASN A 456 -24.49 22.66 -8.57
N ILE A 457 -25.57 23.11 -7.96
CA ILE A 457 -25.97 22.79 -6.60
C ILE A 457 -27.27 22.01 -6.72
N ASP A 458 -27.14 20.69 -6.69
CA ASP A 458 -28.23 19.75 -6.90
C ASP A 458 -28.78 19.26 -5.54
N GLU A 459 -28.65 20.07 -4.47
CA GLU A 459 -29.11 19.77 -3.12
C GLU A 459 -29.33 21.04 -2.28
N ASP A 460 -30.12 20.93 -1.23
CA ASP A 460 -30.29 21.99 -0.24
C ASP A 460 -29.01 22.17 0.58
N ILE A 461 -28.58 23.43 0.76
CA ILE A 461 -27.40 23.80 1.53
C ILE A 461 -27.81 24.70 2.69
N TYR A 462 -27.41 24.38 3.90
CA TYR A 462 -27.62 25.25 5.06
C TYR A 462 -26.37 26.08 5.35
N ALA A 463 -26.44 27.40 5.20
CA ALA A 463 -25.32 28.31 5.44
C ALA A 463 -25.74 29.57 6.21
N GLU A 464 -24.84 30.17 7.01
CA GLU A 464 -25.05 31.50 7.59
C GLU A 464 -24.69 32.60 6.57
N ASP A 465 -23.59 32.40 5.86
CA ASP A 465 -23.15 33.26 4.78
C ASP A 465 -23.01 32.48 3.47
N PHE A 466 -23.58 33.01 2.39
CA PHE A 466 -23.41 32.50 1.04
C PHE A 466 -22.71 33.53 0.15
N VAL A 467 -21.49 33.23 -0.27
CA VAL A 467 -20.61 34.18 -0.96
C VAL A 467 -20.19 33.63 -2.32
N VAL A 468 -20.46 34.37 -3.40
CA VAL A 468 -20.06 33.97 -4.75
C VAL A 468 -19.23 35.08 -5.39
N THR A 469 -18.01 34.77 -5.80
CA THR A 469 -17.10 35.73 -6.42
C THR A 469 -16.46 35.21 -7.71
N ASN A 470 -16.31 36.09 -8.69
CA ASN A 470 -15.65 35.79 -9.96
C ASN A 470 -14.57 36.85 -10.24
N THR A 471 -13.48 36.78 -9.47
CA THR A 471 -12.44 37.82 -9.47
C THR A 471 -11.67 37.81 -10.79
N GLY A 472 -11.72 38.94 -11.51
CA GLY A 472 -11.15 39.06 -12.86
C GLY A 472 -12.10 38.61 -13.98
N GLY A 473 -13.34 38.27 -13.65
CA GLY A 473 -14.39 37.94 -14.61
C GLY A 473 -14.81 39.10 -15.49
N SER A 474 -15.49 38.75 -16.58
CA SER A 474 -16.08 39.63 -17.59
C SER A 474 -17.32 38.96 -18.18
N ALA A 475 -18.01 39.67 -19.08
CA ALA A 475 -19.15 39.12 -19.85
C ALA A 475 -18.82 37.88 -20.72
N THR A 476 -17.54 37.55 -20.94
CA THR A 476 -17.12 36.40 -21.77
C THR A 476 -16.61 35.20 -20.96
N ASN A 477 -16.38 35.37 -19.65
CA ASN A 477 -15.81 34.39 -18.73
C ASN A 477 -16.47 34.54 -17.34
N TYR A 478 -17.80 34.67 -17.35
CA TYR A 478 -18.60 34.77 -16.13
C TYR A 478 -18.75 33.42 -15.44
N LEU A 479 -19.05 33.45 -14.14
CA LEU A 479 -19.32 32.27 -13.33
C LEU A 479 -20.82 32.01 -13.31
N ILE A 480 -21.24 30.80 -13.65
CA ILE A 480 -22.61 30.34 -13.47
C ILE A 480 -22.68 29.55 -12.17
N VAL A 481 -23.62 29.90 -11.30
CA VAL A 481 -24.05 29.08 -10.18
C VAL A 481 -25.49 28.70 -10.44
N ASP A 482 -25.75 27.42 -10.64
CA ASP A 482 -27.08 26.86 -10.84
C ASP A 482 -27.52 26.22 -9.54
N ILE A 483 -28.59 26.73 -8.93
CA ILE A 483 -29.21 26.11 -7.74
C ILE A 483 -30.45 25.29 -8.09
N ASP A 484 -30.76 25.14 -9.38
CA ASP A 484 -31.91 24.38 -9.89
C ASP A 484 -33.19 24.62 -9.06
N ASP A 485 -33.84 23.56 -8.56
CA ASP A 485 -35.00 23.57 -7.67
C ASP A 485 -34.66 23.39 -6.18
N TYR A 486 -33.42 23.72 -5.79
CA TYR A 486 -32.91 23.62 -4.43
C TYR A 486 -32.74 25.00 -3.76
N GLU A 487 -32.58 24.99 -2.44
CA GLU A 487 -32.47 26.18 -1.60
C GLU A 487 -31.12 26.28 -0.88
N VAL A 488 -30.58 27.51 -0.79
CA VAL A 488 -29.61 27.84 0.26
C VAL A 488 -30.40 28.38 1.45
N LEU A 489 -30.40 27.63 2.54
CA LEU A 489 -31.20 27.85 3.73
C LEU A 489 -30.34 28.29 4.91
N VAL A 490 -31.01 28.75 5.96
CA VAL A 490 -30.36 29.07 7.23
C VAL A 490 -30.38 27.86 8.15
N GLY A 491 -29.20 27.35 8.48
CA GLY A 491 -29.00 26.16 9.31
C GLY A 491 -29.06 26.36 10.82
N GLY A 492 -30.16 26.88 11.38
CA GLY A 492 -30.31 27.04 12.84
C GLY A 492 -29.30 28.00 13.50
N PHE A 493 -28.52 28.74 12.70
CA PHE A 493 -27.60 29.78 13.14
C PHE A 493 -28.36 31.04 13.62
N PRO A 494 -27.76 31.90 14.46
CA PRO A 494 -28.37 33.17 14.84
C PRO A 494 -28.21 34.23 13.72
N PRO A 495 -29.23 35.07 13.44
CA PRO A 495 -29.13 36.14 12.44
C PRO A 495 -28.10 37.23 12.83
N PRO A 496 -27.59 38.03 11.88
CA PRO A 496 -28.02 38.16 10.48
C PRO A 496 -27.36 37.15 9.52
N PHE A 497 -28.09 36.75 8.48
CA PHE A 497 -27.61 35.87 7.41
C PHE A 497 -27.34 36.71 6.15
N THR A 498 -26.23 36.47 5.44
CA THR A 498 -25.86 37.28 4.28
C THR A 498 -25.71 36.46 3.00
N ILE A 499 -26.21 37.01 1.89
CA ILE A 499 -25.93 36.50 0.55
C ILE A 499 -25.22 37.59 -0.24
N SER A 500 -24.05 37.27 -0.79
CA SER A 500 -23.22 38.19 -1.56
C SER A 500 -22.90 37.61 -2.92
N ILE A 501 -23.37 38.27 -3.97
CA ILE A 501 -23.14 37.86 -5.36
C ILE A 501 -22.27 38.93 -6.04
N GLY A 502 -21.03 38.56 -6.35
CA GLY A 502 -20.04 39.44 -6.97
C GLY A 502 -20.25 39.71 -8.46
N ALA A 503 -19.42 40.60 -9.02
CA ALA A 503 -19.45 40.98 -10.43
C ALA A 503 -19.28 39.78 -11.37
N ASN A 504 -19.99 39.79 -12.51
CA ASN A 504 -19.91 38.74 -13.54
C ASN A 504 -20.21 37.34 -13.00
N VAL A 505 -21.16 37.24 -12.08
CA VAL A 505 -21.76 35.99 -11.59
C VAL A 505 -23.20 35.92 -12.10
N HIS A 506 -23.59 34.75 -12.60
CA HIS A 506 -24.95 34.40 -13.00
C HIS A 506 -25.48 33.35 -12.03
N LEU A 507 -26.33 33.75 -11.09
CA LEU A 507 -27.05 32.82 -10.22
C LEU A 507 -28.38 32.43 -10.89
N ARG A 508 -28.60 31.14 -11.11
CA ARG A 508 -29.78 30.59 -11.77
C ARG A 508 -30.63 29.78 -10.82
N THR A 509 -31.94 29.88 -10.95
CA THR A 509 -32.92 29.14 -10.16
C THR A 509 -34.09 28.71 -11.03
N SER A 510 -34.52 27.46 -10.90
CA SER A 510 -35.69 26.88 -11.60
C SER A 510 -36.85 26.50 -10.67
N GLY A 511 -36.62 26.47 -9.37
CA GLY A 511 -37.66 26.22 -8.38
C GLY A 511 -38.78 27.29 -8.37
N SER A 512 -40.00 26.88 -8.02
CA SER A 512 -41.18 27.77 -7.98
C SER A 512 -41.13 28.93 -6.97
N SER A 513 -40.46 28.77 -5.83
CA SER A 513 -40.37 29.78 -4.76
C SER A 513 -39.03 29.77 -4.01
N GLU A 514 -38.07 28.96 -4.42
CA GLU A 514 -36.88 28.56 -3.68
C GLU A 514 -35.95 29.76 -3.45
N PHE A 515 -35.70 30.56 -4.49
CA PHE A 515 -34.98 31.81 -4.35
C PHE A 515 -35.73 32.84 -3.47
N ASN A 516 -37.06 32.87 -3.52
CA ASN A 516 -37.85 33.74 -2.65
C ASN A 516 -37.80 33.27 -1.18
N SER A 517 -37.84 31.95 -0.93
CA SER A 517 -37.64 31.36 0.40
C SER A 517 -36.26 31.68 0.97
N MET A 518 -35.21 31.55 0.15
CA MET A 518 -33.85 31.94 0.52
C MET A 518 -33.83 33.42 0.93
N MET A 519 -34.29 34.32 0.07
CA MET A 519 -34.25 35.76 0.37
C MET A 519 -35.14 36.22 1.53
N ALA A 520 -36.09 35.39 2.00
CA ALA A 520 -36.85 35.68 3.21
C ALA A 520 -35.98 35.67 4.47
N ASN A 521 -34.86 34.95 4.43
CA ASN A 521 -33.95 34.80 5.57
C ASN A 521 -32.64 35.60 5.38
N PHE A 522 -32.21 35.85 4.14
CA PHE A 522 -30.94 36.50 3.85
C PHE A 522 -31.06 38.01 3.58
N VAL A 523 -30.05 38.76 4.02
CA VAL A 523 -29.80 40.14 3.55
C VAL A 523 -28.91 40.07 2.31
N GLY A 524 -29.47 40.40 1.15
CA GLY A 524 -28.79 40.31 -0.14
C GLY A 524 -27.97 41.53 -0.53
N THR A 525 -26.74 41.27 -0.98
CA THR A 525 -25.87 42.24 -1.65
C THR A 525 -25.51 41.71 -3.03
N PHE A 526 -26.02 42.37 -4.07
CA PHE A 526 -25.82 41.98 -5.47
C PHE A 526 -25.01 43.05 -6.19
N ASP A 527 -23.87 42.67 -6.77
CA ASP A 527 -23.06 43.57 -7.59
C ASP A 527 -23.84 44.05 -8.82
N PRO A 528 -23.71 45.31 -9.28
CA PRO A 528 -24.39 45.80 -10.49
C PRO A 528 -24.13 44.98 -11.76
N LEU A 529 -23.01 44.25 -11.83
CA LEU A 529 -22.64 43.36 -12.93
C LEU A 529 -22.99 41.88 -12.66
N SER A 530 -23.63 41.55 -11.54
CA SER A 530 -24.20 40.22 -11.31
C SER A 530 -25.54 40.05 -12.01
N THR A 531 -25.95 38.81 -12.26
CA THR A 531 -27.23 38.48 -12.86
C THR A 531 -27.94 37.42 -12.04
N ILE A 532 -29.19 37.67 -11.67
CA ILE A 532 -30.08 36.65 -11.11
C ILE A 532 -31.06 36.22 -12.20
N ARG A 533 -31.10 34.91 -12.49
CA ARG A 533 -31.87 34.35 -13.59
C ARG A 533 -32.93 33.36 -13.08
N PHE A 534 -34.18 33.60 -13.46
CA PHE A 534 -35.35 32.83 -13.09
C PHE A 534 -35.79 31.93 -14.26
N ASP A 535 -35.42 30.64 -14.21
CA ASP A 535 -35.57 29.66 -15.29
C ASP A 535 -36.80 28.73 -15.18
N GLY A 536 -37.47 28.71 -14.02
CA GLY A 536 -38.61 27.84 -13.72
C GLY A 536 -39.89 28.16 -14.48
N GLY A 537 -40.96 27.41 -14.25
CA GLY A 537 -42.27 27.71 -14.84
C GLY A 537 -42.92 28.96 -14.22
N VAL A 538 -43.67 28.73 -13.14
CA VAL A 538 -44.17 29.80 -12.27
C VAL A 538 -43.14 30.06 -11.18
N GLN A 539 -42.67 31.30 -11.01
CA GLN A 539 -41.68 31.65 -9.97
C GLN A 539 -42.03 32.93 -9.23
N SER A 540 -41.60 33.00 -7.97
CA SER A 540 -41.69 34.19 -7.11
C SER A 540 -40.37 34.98 -7.13
N ILE A 541 -40.43 36.29 -7.37
CA ILE A 541 -39.28 37.21 -7.36
C ILE A 541 -39.32 38.06 -6.08
N PRO A 542 -38.36 37.91 -5.15
CA PRO A 542 -38.34 38.65 -3.89
C PRO A 542 -37.99 40.14 -4.07
N GLY A 543 -38.48 40.96 -3.12
CA GLY A 543 -38.26 42.41 -3.07
C GLY A 543 -36.87 42.80 -2.58
N VAL A 544 -35.87 42.81 -3.46
CA VAL A 544 -34.49 43.27 -3.16
C VAL A 544 -33.91 44.16 -4.26
N THR A 545 -32.69 44.67 -4.08
CA THR A 545 -31.98 45.40 -5.14
C THR A 545 -31.06 44.45 -5.91
N TYR A 546 -31.39 44.19 -7.16
CA TYR A 546 -30.62 43.33 -8.07
C TYR A 546 -29.61 44.14 -8.88
N GLY A 547 -28.54 43.47 -9.32
CA GLY A 547 -27.71 43.93 -10.44
C GLY A 547 -28.51 43.84 -11.74
N ASN A 548 -28.46 42.68 -12.38
CA ASN A 548 -29.28 42.34 -13.54
C ASN A 548 -30.31 41.26 -13.17
N VAL A 549 -31.45 41.25 -13.85
CA VAL A 549 -32.47 40.20 -13.75
C VAL A 549 -32.74 39.62 -15.13
N GLU A 550 -32.69 38.29 -15.22
CA GLU A 550 -33.07 37.53 -16.41
C GLU A 550 -34.28 36.65 -16.11
N ILE A 551 -35.26 36.62 -17.01
CA ILE A 551 -36.38 35.69 -16.95
C ILE A 551 -36.40 34.76 -18.18
N ARG A 552 -36.70 33.49 -17.92
CA ARG A 552 -36.86 32.39 -18.88
C ARG A 552 -37.96 31.45 -18.36
N GLY A 553 -38.28 30.37 -19.06
CA GLY A 553 -39.35 29.47 -18.63
C GLY A 553 -40.71 29.83 -19.24
N ASN A 554 -41.62 28.86 -19.28
CA ASN A 554 -43.04 29.12 -19.54
C ASN A 554 -43.79 29.30 -18.21
N GLY A 555 -44.36 30.46 -17.97
CA GLY A 555 -45.18 30.73 -16.78
C GLY A 555 -45.01 32.13 -16.22
N ASN A 556 -45.72 32.40 -15.13
CA ASN A 556 -45.73 33.70 -14.48
C ASN A 556 -44.52 33.89 -13.57
N LYS A 557 -43.88 35.05 -13.64
CA LYS A 557 -42.84 35.52 -12.72
C LYS A 557 -43.44 36.61 -11.86
N ASN A 558 -43.87 36.25 -10.66
CA ASN A 558 -44.64 37.14 -9.79
C ASN A 558 -43.69 37.88 -8.84
N ALA A 559 -43.70 39.20 -8.86
CA ALA A 559 -43.04 40.00 -7.82
C ALA A 559 -43.79 39.81 -6.50
N THR A 560 -43.09 39.43 -5.42
CA THR A 560 -43.73 39.26 -4.09
C THR A 560 -43.69 40.54 -3.26
N ALA A 561 -42.82 41.48 -3.62
CA ALA A 561 -42.70 42.82 -3.07
C ALA A 561 -41.98 43.73 -4.07
N GLY A 562 -41.95 45.04 -3.80
CA GLY A 562 -41.21 45.99 -4.64
C GLY A 562 -39.71 45.64 -4.68
N PHE A 563 -39.18 45.45 -5.88
CA PHE A 563 -37.75 45.23 -6.11
C PHE A 563 -37.17 46.35 -6.99
N ASN A 564 -35.85 46.48 -6.95
CA ASN A 564 -35.10 47.44 -7.76
C ASN A 564 -34.09 46.69 -8.63
N VAL A 565 -33.89 47.12 -9.87
CA VAL A 565 -32.87 46.56 -10.78
C VAL A 565 -31.98 47.69 -11.22
N VAL A 566 -30.71 47.65 -10.82
CA VAL A 566 -29.75 48.72 -11.12
C VAL A 566 -29.21 48.59 -12.54
N GLY A 567 -29.11 47.37 -13.05
CA GLY A 567 -28.68 47.01 -14.39
C GLY A 567 -29.85 46.68 -15.32
N ASN A 568 -29.71 45.60 -16.08
CA ASN A 568 -30.67 45.19 -17.09
C ASN A 568 -31.74 44.25 -16.52
N PHE A 569 -32.99 44.46 -16.95
CA PHE A 569 -34.06 43.47 -16.82
C PHE A 569 -34.36 42.90 -18.21
N SER A 570 -34.20 41.59 -18.41
CA SER A 570 -34.32 41.01 -19.75
C SER A 570 -35.01 39.64 -19.79
N ARG A 571 -35.60 39.32 -20.95
CA ARG A 571 -36.16 38.01 -21.27
C ARG A 571 -35.22 37.29 -22.22
N ILE A 572 -34.71 36.13 -21.83
CA ILE A 572 -33.67 35.41 -22.59
C ILE A 572 -34.25 34.37 -23.55
N ALA A 573 -35.30 33.65 -23.16
CA ALA A 573 -35.97 32.66 -24.00
C ALA A 573 -37.41 32.40 -23.55
N GLU A 574 -38.15 31.62 -24.35
CA GLU A 574 -39.50 31.11 -24.05
C GLU A 574 -40.56 32.23 -23.90
N THR A 575 -41.69 31.94 -23.26
CA THR A 575 -42.79 32.90 -23.06
C THR A 575 -43.08 33.17 -21.58
N PRO A 576 -42.12 33.65 -20.77
CA PRO A 576 -42.39 34.07 -19.41
C PRO A 576 -43.27 35.32 -19.41
N VAL A 577 -44.18 35.40 -18.44
CA VAL A 577 -45.02 36.57 -18.19
C VAL A 577 -44.58 37.17 -16.86
N PHE A 578 -44.07 38.39 -16.86
CA PHE A 578 -43.79 39.11 -15.63
C PHE A 578 -45.09 39.71 -15.08
N VAL A 579 -45.36 39.45 -13.80
CA VAL A 579 -46.54 39.93 -13.08
C VAL A 579 -46.04 40.74 -11.88
N ASP A 580 -46.39 42.01 -11.88
CA ASP A 580 -46.08 42.97 -10.80
C ASP A 580 -47.21 43.00 -9.77
#